data_AF-A0A355C361-F1
#
_entry.id   AF-A0A355C361-F1
#
_cell.length_a   1.000
_cell.length_b   1.000
_cell.length_c   1.000
_cell.angle_alpha   90.00
_cell.angle_beta   90.00
_cell.angle_gamma   90.00
#
_symmetry.space_group_name_H-M   'P 1'
#
loop_
_entity.id
_entity.type
_entity.pdbx_description
1 polymer ?
#
loop_
_entity_poly.entity_id
_entity_poly.type
_entity_poly.pdbx_seq_one_letter_code
_entity_poly.pdbx_strand_id
1 'polypeptide(L)'
;EEIVAAMTAGRDVLAIMPTGAGKSLCYQLPAIAGDGLTVVVSPLIALMDNQIAQLRAVGAPVGAIHSGRGREESVADWRAAAAGRLKLLYMAP
;
A
#
# COMPACT_ATOMS: atom_id res chain seq x y z
N GLU A 1 -13.89 9.98 -6.96
CA GLU A 1 -14.10 8.99 -8.05
C GLU A 1 -13.11 9.15 -9.19
N GLU A 2 -12.90 10.37 -9.71
CA GLU A 2 -11.98 10.62 -10.83
C GLU A 2 -10.55 10.08 -10.65
N ILE A 3 -9.96 10.24 -9.46
CA ILE A 3 -8.60 9.74 -9.15
C ILE A 3 -8.55 8.21 -9.31
N VAL A 4 -9.49 7.49 -8.68
CA VAL A 4 -9.53 6.03 -8.73
C VAL A 4 -9.79 5.57 -10.16
N ALA A 5 -10.72 6.19 -10.89
CA ALA A 5 -11.00 5.87 -12.28
C ALA A 5 -9.76 6.07 -13.18
N ALA A 6 -8.99 7.14 -12.97
CA ALA A 6 -7.75 7.38 -13.70
C ALA A 6 -6.67 6.34 -13.37
N MET A 7 -6.50 5.98 -12.10
CA MET A 7 -5.55 4.95 -11.67
C MET A 7 -5.91 3.57 -12.23
N THR A 8 -7.19 3.16 -12.16
CA THR A 8 -7.65 1.87 -12.70
C THR A 8 -7.55 1.81 -14.22
N ALA A 9 -7.58 2.96 -14.90
CA ALA A 9 -7.32 3.06 -16.34
C ALA A 9 -5.81 3.05 -16.70
N GLY A 10 -4.92 2.85 -15.72
CA GLY A 10 -3.47 2.81 -15.92
C GLY A 10 -2.86 4.17 -16.26
N ARG A 11 -3.53 5.28 -15.91
CA ARG A 11 -3.02 6.63 -16.13
C ARG A 11 -2.28 7.15 -14.90
N ASP A 12 -1.22 7.91 -15.15
CA ASP A 12 -0.51 8.63 -14.09
C ASP A 12 -1.39 9.74 -13.51
N VAL A 13 -1.35 9.89 -12.17
CA VAL A 13 -2.18 10.85 -11.45
C VAL A 13 -1.35 11.62 -10.43
N LEU A 14 -1.40 12.95 -10.50
CA LEU A 14 -1.01 13.84 -9.41
C LEU A 14 -2.25 14.28 -8.63
N ALA A 15 -2.43 13.73 -7.44
CA ALA A 15 -3.55 14.08 -6.57
C ALA A 15 -3.11 14.98 -5.40
N ILE A 16 -3.53 16.25 -5.44
CA ILE A 16 -3.38 17.20 -4.33
C ILE A 16 -4.68 17.17 -3.52
N MET A 17 -4.59 16.78 -2.25
CA MET A 17 -5.75 16.56 -1.39
C MET A 17 -5.39 17.00 0.03
N PRO A 18 -6.31 17.63 0.77
CA PRO A 18 -6.08 17.96 2.17
C PRO A 18 -6.00 16.68 3.01
N THR A 19 -5.35 16.78 4.17
CA THR A 19 -5.33 15.70 5.17
C THR A 19 -6.76 15.32 5.55
N GLY A 20 -7.01 14.03 5.76
CA GLY A 20 -8.35 13.53 6.10
C GLY A 20 -9.29 13.33 4.92
N ALA A 21 -8.98 13.86 3.72
CA ALA A 21 -9.83 13.68 2.52
C ALA A 21 -9.74 12.29 1.87
N GLY A 22 -9.27 11.27 2.59
CA GLY A 22 -9.24 9.89 2.09
C GLY A 22 -8.18 9.61 1.02
N LYS A 23 -7.06 10.36 0.99
CA LYS A 23 -5.96 10.15 0.02
C LYS A 23 -5.49 8.71 -0.04
N SER A 24 -5.43 8.01 1.10
CA SER A 24 -5.01 6.60 1.12
C SER A 24 -5.98 5.67 0.39
N LEU A 25 -7.29 5.93 0.49
CA LEU A 25 -8.30 5.14 -0.21
C LEU A 25 -8.15 5.24 -1.73
N CYS A 26 -7.65 6.36 -2.25
CA CYS A 26 -7.44 6.56 -3.67
C CYS A 26 -6.50 5.53 -4.29
N TYR A 27 -5.49 5.04 -3.54
CA TYR A 27 -4.60 3.98 -4.01
C TYR A 27 -4.90 2.62 -3.38
N GLN A 28 -5.50 2.56 -2.19
CA GLN A 28 -5.81 1.28 -1.53
C GLN A 28 -6.98 0.54 -2.20
N LEU A 29 -8.05 1.25 -2.58
CA LEU A 29 -9.17 0.63 -3.26
C LEU A 29 -8.77 -0.02 -4.59
N PRO A 30 -8.08 0.67 -5.52
CA PRO A 30 -7.64 0.02 -6.75
C PRO A 30 -6.61 -1.09 -6.50
N ALA A 31 -5.76 -0.98 -5.47
CA ALA A 31 -4.83 -2.04 -5.12
C ALA A 31 -5.52 -3.33 -4.66
N ILE A 32 -6.59 -3.22 -3.89
CA ILE A 32 -7.37 -4.36 -3.40
C ILE A 32 -8.22 -4.96 -4.53
N ALA A 33 -8.86 -4.10 -5.33
CA ALA A 33 -9.77 -4.52 -6.39
C ALA A 33 -9.06 -5.03 -7.66
N GLY A 34 -7.85 -4.54 -7.93
CA GLY A 34 -7.07 -4.86 -9.11
C GLY A 34 -6.24 -6.13 -8.96
N ASP A 35 -5.64 -6.55 -10.08
CA ASP A 35 -4.66 -7.62 -10.12
C ASP A 35 -3.24 -7.10 -9.94
N GLY A 36 -2.36 -7.96 -9.41
CA GLY A 36 -0.97 -7.63 -9.15
C GLY A 36 -0.71 -6.94 -7.80
N LEU A 37 0.46 -6.31 -7.72
CA LEU A 37 0.99 -5.71 -6.49
C LEU A 37 1.04 -4.19 -6.64
N THR A 38 0.47 -3.47 -5.67
CA THR A 38 0.68 -2.03 -5.51
C THR A 38 1.79 -1.75 -4.51
N VAL A 39 2.78 -0.96 -4.92
CA VAL A 39 3.86 -0.48 -4.03
C VAL A 39 3.52 0.92 -3.56
N VAL A 40 3.51 1.13 -2.24
CA VAL A 40 3.26 2.42 -1.62
C VAL A 40 4.54 2.91 -0.96
N VAL A 41 5.14 3.97 -1.50
CA VAL A 41 6.35 4.58 -0.93
C VAL A 41 5.95 5.73 0.00
N SER A 42 6.41 5.69 1.24
CA SER A 42 6.10 6.71 2.25
C SER A 42 7.29 6.93 3.19
N PRO A 43 7.67 8.17 3.52
CA PRO A 43 8.73 8.43 4.49
C PRO A 43 8.27 8.26 5.94
N LEU A 44 6.97 8.16 6.21
CA LEU A 44 6.41 8.17 7.56
C LEU A 44 6.13 6.76 8.08
N ILE A 45 7.14 6.12 8.68
CA ILE A 45 7.07 4.74 9.21
C ILE A 45 5.86 4.54 10.14
N ALA A 46 5.66 5.42 11.13
CA ALA A 46 4.54 5.28 12.07
C ALA A 46 3.17 5.33 11.38
N LEU A 47 3.03 6.11 10.31
CA LEU A 47 1.81 6.16 9.52
C LEU A 47 1.63 4.87 8.69
N MET A 48 2.72 4.34 8.14
CA MET A 48 2.70 3.06 7.41
C MET A 48 2.21 1.94 8.32
N ASP A 49 2.78 1.80 9.52
CA ASP A 49 2.40 0.76 10.47
C ASP A 49 0.92 0.83 10.87
N ASN A 50 0.40 2.05 11.11
CA ASN A 50 -1.02 2.24 11.39
C ASN A 50 -1.91 1.82 10.21
N GLN A 51 -1.57 2.20 8.98
CA GLN A 51 -2.34 1.82 7.79
C GLN A 51 -2.29 0.32 7.52
N ILE A 52 -1.14 -0.32 7.72
CA ILE A 52 -0.97 -1.77 7.57
C ILE A 52 -1.80 -2.51 8.60
N ALA A 53 -1.79 -2.07 9.87
CA ALA A 53 -2.62 -2.67 10.91
C ALA A 53 -4.12 -2.61 10.56
N GLN A 54 -4.60 -1.45 10.06
CA GLN A 54 -5.99 -1.29 9.61
C GLN A 54 -6.33 -2.20 8.43
N LEU A 55 -5.44 -2.29 7.44
CA LEU A 55 -5.61 -3.18 6.28
C LEU A 55 -5.62 -4.66 6.69
N ARG A 56 -4.73 -5.07 7.60
CA ARG A 56 -4.71 -6.45 8.13
C ARG A 56 -5.96 -6.79 8.93
N ALA A 57 -6.49 -5.83 9.70
CA ALA A 57 -7.72 -6.02 10.47
C ALA A 57 -8.94 -6.33 9.58
N VAL A 58 -8.94 -5.88 8.32
CA VAL A 58 -9.98 -6.21 7.31
C VAL A 58 -9.57 -7.36 6.39
N GLY A 59 -8.49 -8.08 6.70
CA GLY A 59 -8.02 -9.24 5.95
C GLY A 59 -7.31 -8.93 4.64
N ALA A 60 -6.91 -7.68 4.39
CA ALA A 60 -6.21 -7.32 3.16
C ALA A 60 -4.80 -7.95 3.12
N PRO A 61 -4.36 -8.52 1.98
CA PRO A 61 -3.00 -9.04 1.83
C PRO A 61 -1.99 -7.89 1.72
N VAL A 62 -1.35 -7.51 2.84
CA VAL A 62 -0.42 -6.37 2.91
C VAL A 62 0.85 -6.68 3.70
N GLY A 63 1.98 -6.20 3.19
CA GLY A 63 3.31 -6.27 3.83
C GLY A 63 4.01 -4.91 3.91
N ALA A 64 5.15 -4.88 4.61
CA ALA A 64 6.00 -3.70 4.74
C ALA A 64 7.50 -4.01 4.72
N ILE A 65 8.28 -3.08 4.17
CA ILE A 65 9.74 -3.06 4.24
C ILE A 65 10.20 -1.67 4.67
N HIS A 66 10.71 -1.56 5.89
CA HIS A 66 11.35 -0.35 6.42
C HIS A 66 12.27 -0.70 7.61
N SER A 67 13.12 0.23 8.01
CA SER A 67 14.14 0.06 9.06
C SER A 67 13.59 -0.23 10.46
N GLY A 68 12.28 -0.01 10.68
CA GLY A 68 11.61 -0.29 11.96
C GLY A 68 11.16 -1.74 12.15
N ARG A 69 11.27 -2.61 11.12
CA ARG A 69 10.88 -4.02 11.20
C ARG A 69 12.07 -4.95 11.35
N GLY A 70 11.81 -6.14 11.90
CA GLY A 70 12.79 -7.21 11.90
C GLY A 70 13.18 -7.60 10.47
N ARG A 71 14.45 -7.97 10.26
CA ARG A 71 14.93 -8.42 8.95
C ARG A 71 14.16 -9.64 8.44
N GLU A 72 13.85 -10.59 9.33
CA GLU A 72 13.10 -11.80 8.98
C GLU A 72 11.69 -11.47 8.50
N GLU A 73 10.99 -10.54 9.16
CA GLU A 73 9.67 -10.09 8.74
C GLU A 73 9.71 -9.41 7.37
N SER A 74 10.69 -8.53 7.15
CA SER A 74 10.87 -7.83 5.87
C SER A 74 11.16 -8.81 4.73
N VAL A 75 11.97 -9.84 5.00
CA VAL A 75 12.25 -10.91 4.04
C VAL A 75 11.01 -11.77 3.77
N ALA A 76 10.20 -12.05 4.80
CA ALA A 76 8.95 -12.78 4.64
C ALA A 76 7.95 -12.01 3.77
N ASP A 77 7.77 -10.72 4.02
CA ASP A 77 6.89 -9.84 3.23
C ASP A 77 7.40 -9.69 1.79
N TRP A 78 8.73 -9.56 1.59
CA TRP A 78 9.32 -9.55 0.26
C TRP A 78 9.06 -10.86 -0.51
N ARG A 79 9.24 -12.02 0.13
CA ARG A 79 8.93 -13.33 -0.48
C ARG A 79 7.45 -13.48 -0.79
N ALA A 80 6.57 -12.96 0.07
CA ALA A 80 5.13 -12.97 -0.19
C ALA A 80 4.76 -12.08 -1.37
N ALA A 81 5.35 -10.89 -1.48
CA ALA A 81 5.20 -10.01 -2.64
C ALA A 81 5.67 -10.70 -3.94
N ALA A 82 6.88 -11.26 -3.93
CA ALA A 82 7.44 -11.97 -5.09
C ALA A 82 6.61 -13.19 -5.53
N ALA A 83 5.93 -13.84 -4.58
CA ALA A 83 5.02 -14.96 -4.84
C ALA A 83 3.59 -14.53 -5.24
N GLY A 84 3.33 -13.22 -5.41
CA GLY A 84 1.99 -12.71 -5.75
C GLY A 84 0.96 -12.85 -4.64
N ARG A 85 1.39 -13.04 -3.38
CA ARG A 85 0.50 -13.22 -2.21
C ARG A 85 0.11 -11.92 -1.53
N LEU A 86 0.70 -10.79 -1.94
CA LEU A 86 0.36 -9.47 -1.42
C LEU A 86 -0.31 -8.63 -2.51
N LYS A 87 -1.31 -7.84 -2.11
CA LYS A 87 -1.92 -6.79 -2.93
C LYS A 87 -1.26 -5.44 -2.69
N LEU A 88 -0.75 -5.20 -1.47
CA LEU A 88 -0.04 -3.98 -1.10
C LEU A 88 1.32 -4.28 -0.45
N LEU A 89 2.33 -3.51 -0.83
CA LEU A 89 3.63 -3.47 -0.16
C LEU A 89 4.00 -2.03 0.17
N TYR A 90 4.09 -1.71 1.45
CA TYR A 90 4.55 -0.41 1.94
C TYR A 90 6.06 -0.39 2.06
N MET A 91 6.71 0.64 1.52
CA MET A 91 8.17 0.78 1.55
C MET A 91 8.57 2.17 2.04
N ALA A 92 9.53 2.22 2.95
CA ALA A 92 10.26 3.45 3.20
C ALA A 92 11.23 3.71 2.05
N PRO A 93 11.45 4.97 1.64
CA PRO A 93 12.48 5.33 0.67
C PRO A 93 13.90 5.01 1.18
#